data_AF-A0A498I3U8-F1
#
_entry.id   AF-A0A498I3U8-F1
#
_cell.length_a   1.000
_cell.length_b   1.000
_cell.length_c   1.000
_cell.angle_alpha   90.00
_cell.angle_beta   90.00
_cell.angle_gamma   90.00
#
_symmetry.space_group_name_H-M   'P 1'
#
loop_
_entity.id
_entity.type
_entity.pdbx_description
1 polymer ?
#
loop_
_entity_poly.entity_id
_entity_poly.type
_entity_poly.pdbx_seq_one_letter_code
_entity_poly.pdbx_strand_id
1 'polypeptide(L)'
;MYFHGACFSNYEAWLSDPTHIGPSVLVVWSIVHQEILNVSLIPRCRIYVKSPFSMATRPWFSFLDGAPKFITFCGRLNPVIRGLWLTDMAHHHLTIVILFLVVGYMYRTNWGDLEG
;
A
#
# COMPACT_ATOMS: atom_id res chain seq x y z
N MET A 1 1.50 12.63 -8.94
CA MET A 1 2.00 12.41 -7.56
C MET A 1 3.24 11.52 -7.53
N TYR A 2 3.27 10.36 -8.20
CA TYR A 2 4.42 9.44 -8.17
C TYR A 2 5.75 10.03 -8.68
N PHE A 3 5.75 10.78 -9.79
CA PHE A 3 6.97 11.37 -10.34
C PHE A 3 7.67 12.35 -9.39
N HIS A 4 6.91 13.21 -8.70
CA HIS A 4 7.46 14.10 -7.69
C HIS A 4 8.07 13.34 -6.50
N GLY A 5 7.42 12.24 -6.09
CA GLY A 5 7.96 11.30 -5.11
C GLY A 5 9.29 10.66 -5.56
N ALA A 6 9.42 10.32 -6.83
CA ALA A 6 10.64 9.68 -7.34
C ALA A 6 11.80 10.67 -7.56
N CYS A 7 11.51 11.90 -8.00
CA CYS A 7 12.54 12.84 -8.47
C CYS A 7 12.90 13.94 -7.47
N PHE A 8 11.97 14.37 -6.61
CA PHE A 8 12.11 15.58 -5.79
C PHE A 8 11.76 15.35 -4.31
N SER A 9 11.76 14.10 -3.85
CA SER A 9 11.39 13.75 -2.48
C SER A 9 12.56 13.24 -1.66
N ASN A 10 12.37 13.21 -0.35
CA ASN A 10 13.25 12.53 0.60
C ASN A 10 12.71 11.13 1.00
N TYR A 11 11.93 10.47 0.14
CA TYR A 11 11.22 9.22 0.47
C TYR A 11 12.11 8.13 1.08
N GLU A 12 13.30 7.89 0.52
CA GLU A 12 14.23 6.87 1.05
C GLU A 12 14.73 7.21 2.46
N ALA A 13 15.02 8.49 2.73
CA ALA A 13 15.42 8.95 4.05
C ALA A 13 14.26 8.82 5.05
N TRP A 14 13.07 9.27 4.66
CA TRP A 14 11.86 9.12 5.44
C TRP A 14 11.55 7.65 5.75
N LEU A 15 11.73 6.74 4.79
CA LEU A 15 11.50 5.31 4.97
C LEU A 15 12.46 4.68 6.00
N SER A 16 13.68 5.21 6.10
CA SER A 16 14.67 4.73 7.07
C SER A 16 14.40 5.14 8.53
N ASP A 17 13.79 6.31 8.76
CA ASP A 17 13.37 6.79 10.08
C ASP A 17 12.12 7.66 9.97
N PRO A 18 10.93 7.05 9.87
CA PRO A 18 9.68 7.78 9.66
C PRO A 18 9.21 8.53 10.91
N THR A 19 9.86 8.31 12.06
CA THR A 19 9.50 8.97 13.32
C THR A 19 10.20 10.30 13.51
N HIS A 20 11.42 10.45 13.00
CA HIS A 20 12.21 11.68 13.17
C HIS A 20 12.43 12.46 11.88
N ILE A 21 12.28 11.83 10.71
CA ILE A 21 12.38 12.51 9.41
C ILE A 21 10.95 12.85 8.95
N GLY A 22 10.72 14.11 8.55
CA GLY A 22 9.45 14.54 7.96
C GLY A 22 9.40 14.22 6.45
N PRO A 23 8.24 13.84 5.88
CA PRO A 23 8.12 13.61 4.45
C PRO A 23 8.11 14.93 3.66
N SER A 24 8.86 15.02 2.57
CA SER A 24 8.86 16.14 1.62
C SER A 24 8.89 15.66 0.17
N VAL A 25 8.15 16.30 -0.74
CA VAL A 25 8.04 15.93 -2.18
C VAL A 25 8.17 17.12 -3.14
N LEU A 26 8.40 18.30 -2.56
CA LEU A 26 8.44 19.58 -3.26
C LEU A 26 9.76 20.26 -2.94
N VAL A 27 10.39 20.77 -3.98
CA VAL A 27 11.58 21.62 -3.90
C VAL A 27 11.23 22.94 -4.57
N VAL A 28 11.36 24.03 -3.81
CA VAL A 28 11.13 25.40 -4.30
C VAL A 28 12.41 25.91 -4.96
N TRP A 29 12.27 26.54 -6.12
CA TRP A 29 13.40 27.08 -6.88
C TRP A 29 13.84 28.42 -6.30
N SER A 30 15.15 28.67 -6.26
CA SER A 30 15.73 29.95 -5.81
C SER A 30 15.62 31.02 -6.89
N ILE A 31 14.46 31.68 -6.96
CA ILE A 31 14.21 32.79 -7.89
C ILE A 31 14.27 34.14 -7.14
N VAL A 32 13.60 34.25 -5.98
CA VAL A 32 13.66 35.44 -5.10
C VAL A 32 13.60 35.02 -3.63
N HIS A 33 14.73 34.62 -3.02
CA HIS A 33 14.85 34.29 -1.58
C HIS A 33 13.83 33.27 -1.00
N GLN A 34 13.09 32.56 -1.85
CA GLN A 34 12.05 31.59 -1.46
C GLN A 34 12.66 30.25 -0.99
N GLU A 35 13.98 30.09 -1.05
CA GLU A 35 14.69 28.91 -0.54
C GLU A 35 14.53 28.67 0.95
N ILE A 36 14.08 29.66 1.73
CA ILE A 36 13.68 29.49 3.14
C ILE A 36 12.58 28.42 3.30
N LEU A 37 11.78 28.18 2.26
CA LEU A 37 10.74 27.15 2.26
C LEU A 37 11.29 25.73 2.06
N ASN A 38 12.57 25.58 1.66
CA ASN A 38 13.24 24.29 1.57
C ASN A 38 13.89 23.95 2.92
N VAL A 39 13.18 23.21 3.78
CA VAL A 39 13.71 22.79 5.09
C VAL A 39 14.71 21.62 4.92
N SER A 40 15.87 21.70 5.58
CA SER A 40 16.94 20.68 5.50
C SER A 40 16.60 19.45 6.34
N LEU A 41 16.43 18.29 5.71
CA LEU A 41 15.92 17.06 6.34
C LEU A 41 16.79 15.81 6.10
N ILE A 42 18.12 15.91 5.91
CA ILE A 42 18.94 14.74 5.50
C ILE A 42 20.21 14.54 6.35
N PRO A 43 20.33 13.44 7.12
CA PRO A 43 21.58 12.71 7.31
C PRO A 43 21.75 11.69 6.15
N ARG A 44 22.93 11.64 5.53
CA ARG A 44 23.21 10.78 4.36
C ARG A 44 22.97 9.29 4.68
N CYS A 45 22.20 8.58 3.86
CA CYS A 45 22.25 7.10 3.82
C CYS A 45 21.89 6.49 2.46
N ARG A 46 22.36 5.25 2.24
CA ARG A 46 22.47 4.48 0.99
C ARG A 46 21.33 3.45 0.84
N ILE A 47 20.85 3.25 -0.38
CA ILE A 47 19.67 2.44 -0.76
C ILE A 47 19.93 0.92 -0.67
N TYR A 48 18.95 0.16 -0.15
CA TYR A 48 18.77 -1.29 -0.38
C TYR A 48 17.31 -1.59 -0.76
N VAL A 49 17.09 -2.16 -1.94
CA VAL A 49 15.79 -2.68 -2.39
C VAL A 49 15.79 -4.21 -2.24
N LYS A 50 14.87 -4.77 -1.46
CA LYS A 50 14.62 -6.23 -1.44
C LYS A 50 13.19 -6.50 -1.89
N SER A 51 13.05 -7.14 -3.05
CA SER A 51 11.77 -7.53 -3.65
C SER A 51 11.17 -8.76 -2.97
N PRO A 52 9.85 -8.78 -2.66
CA PRO A 52 9.16 -9.97 -2.13
C PRO A 52 8.70 -10.95 -3.22
N PHE A 53 9.15 -10.81 -4.48
CA PHE A 53 8.64 -11.58 -5.64
C PHE A 53 9.03 -13.07 -5.68
N SER A 54 9.54 -13.66 -4.58
CA SER A 54 9.94 -15.07 -4.55
C SER A 54 9.00 -15.92 -3.68
N MET A 55 7.70 -15.99 -3.98
CA MET A 55 6.84 -17.08 -3.47
C MET A 55 5.46 -17.24 -4.17
N ALA A 56 5.39 -17.10 -5.50
CA ALA A 56 4.11 -17.04 -6.22
C ALA A 56 3.65 -18.34 -6.93
N THR A 57 4.23 -19.52 -6.67
CA THR A 57 3.95 -20.73 -7.49
C THR A 57 3.43 -21.96 -6.73
N ARG A 58 2.75 -21.80 -5.60
CA ARG A 58 2.10 -22.94 -4.92
C ARG A 58 0.63 -23.10 -5.39
N PRO A 59 0.16 -24.33 -5.69
CA PRO A 59 -1.21 -24.57 -6.17
C PRO A 59 -2.26 -24.23 -5.10
N TRP A 60 -3.39 -23.70 -5.57
CA TRP A 60 -4.46 -23.04 -4.80
C TRP A 60 -5.18 -23.92 -3.75
N PHE A 61 -4.98 -25.24 -3.74
CA PHE A 61 -5.78 -26.17 -2.94
C PHE A 61 -5.22 -26.55 -1.55
N SER A 62 -4.09 -25.99 -1.11
CA SER A 62 -3.49 -26.28 0.22
C SER A 62 -3.57 -25.10 1.20
N PHE A 63 -4.69 -24.37 1.22
CA PHE A 63 -4.84 -23.06 1.87
C PHE A 63 -4.77 -23.04 3.42
N LEU A 64 -4.85 -24.17 4.12
CA LEU A 64 -5.06 -24.14 5.58
C LEU A 64 -3.93 -24.66 6.46
N ASP A 65 -2.77 -25.06 5.92
CA ASP A 65 -1.65 -25.44 6.80
C ASP A 65 -0.28 -24.95 6.29
N GLY A 66 0.37 -24.09 7.08
CA GLY A 66 1.78 -23.72 6.95
C GLY A 66 2.17 -22.50 6.08
N ALA A 67 1.21 -21.76 5.48
CA ALA A 67 1.52 -20.50 4.78
C ALA A 67 1.62 -19.30 5.73
N PRO A 68 2.38 -18.23 5.40
CA PRO A 68 2.23 -16.94 6.07
C PRO A 68 0.75 -16.55 6.06
N LYS A 69 0.21 -16.09 7.18
CA LYS A 69 -1.22 -15.72 7.28
C LYS A 69 -1.47 -14.45 6.47
N PHE A 70 -1.69 -14.58 5.16
CA PHE A 70 -1.91 -13.47 4.24
C PHE A 70 -3.31 -12.84 4.34
N ILE A 71 -4.28 -13.59 4.88
CA ILE A 71 -5.66 -13.16 5.07
C ILE A 71 -5.97 -13.37 6.56
N THR A 72 -6.14 -12.29 7.31
CA THR A 72 -6.46 -12.33 8.75
C THR A 72 -7.71 -11.51 9.05
N PHE A 73 -8.22 -11.66 10.28
CA PHE A 73 -9.30 -10.83 10.82
C PHE A 73 -8.94 -10.44 12.26
N CYS A 74 -7.83 -9.73 12.41
CA CYS A 74 -7.29 -9.35 13.72
C CYS A 74 -8.09 -8.21 14.36
N GLY A 75 -8.62 -7.27 13.56
CA GLY A 75 -9.53 -6.22 14.02
C GLY A 75 -8.89 -5.19 14.97
N ARG A 76 -7.57 -5.05 14.95
CA ARG A 76 -6.78 -4.16 15.81
C ARG A 76 -5.71 -3.42 15.00
N LEU A 77 -5.18 -2.33 15.55
CA LEU A 77 -4.02 -1.65 14.96
C LEU A 77 -2.76 -2.48 15.17
N ASN A 78 -1.86 -2.43 14.20
CA ASN A 78 -0.53 -3.01 14.31
C ASN A 78 0.28 -2.16 15.33
N PRO A 79 0.87 -2.78 16.37
CA PRO A 79 1.58 -2.04 17.42
C PRO A 79 2.83 -1.30 16.94
N VAL A 80 3.41 -1.69 15.81
CA VAL A 80 4.63 -1.09 15.24
C VAL A 80 4.28 0.15 14.41
N ILE A 81 3.42 -0.03 13.40
CA ILE A 81 3.11 1.05 12.44
C ILE A 81 1.91 1.90 12.87
N ARG A 82 1.16 1.50 13.90
CA ARG A 82 -0.10 2.12 14.37
C ARG A 82 -1.21 2.24 13.30
N GLY A 83 -1.02 1.63 12.13
CA GLY A 83 -2.02 1.45 11.09
C GLY A 83 -2.71 0.08 11.14
N LEU A 84 -3.65 -0.15 10.23
CA LEU A 84 -4.31 -1.45 10.07
C LEU A 84 -3.31 -2.52 9.59
N TRP A 85 -3.57 -3.78 9.94
CA TRP A 85 -2.82 -4.89 9.36
C TRP A 85 -3.07 -4.97 7.85
N LEU A 86 -1.99 -5.08 7.05
CA LEU A 86 -2.08 -5.29 5.60
C LEU A 86 -2.90 -6.54 5.25
N THR A 87 -2.83 -7.56 6.10
CA THR A 87 -3.55 -8.84 5.97
C THR A 87 -5.06 -8.70 6.27
N ASP A 88 -5.44 -7.80 7.19
CA ASP A 88 -6.84 -7.46 7.44
C ASP A 88 -7.40 -6.58 6.30
N MET A 89 -6.61 -5.65 5.77
CA MET A 89 -7.00 -4.88 4.58
C MET A 89 -7.16 -5.79 3.35
N ALA A 90 -6.27 -6.76 3.16
CA ALA A 90 -6.38 -7.75 2.08
C ALA A 90 -7.66 -8.59 2.21
N HIS A 91 -7.99 -9.07 3.41
CA HIS A 91 -9.26 -9.75 3.68
C HIS A 91 -10.44 -8.85 3.31
N HIS A 92 -10.46 -7.62 3.81
CA HIS A 92 -11.56 -6.69 3.59
C HIS A 92 -11.81 -6.45 2.09
N HIS A 93 -10.75 -6.21 1.30
CA HIS A 93 -10.88 -6.04 -0.14
C HIS A 93 -11.37 -7.31 -0.83
N LEU A 94 -10.91 -8.49 -0.42
CA LEU A 94 -11.41 -9.75 -0.96
C LEU A 94 -12.91 -9.93 -0.69
N THR A 95 -13.37 -9.65 0.54
CA THR A 95 -14.79 -9.69 0.89
C THR A 95 -15.60 -8.68 0.05
N ILE A 96 -15.09 -7.48 -0.13
CA ILE A 96 -15.68 -6.45 -0.99
C ILE A 96 -15.78 -6.94 -2.44
N VAL A 97 -14.72 -7.52 -3.01
CA VAL A 97 -14.74 -8.05 -4.38
C VAL A 97 -15.84 -9.09 -4.55
N ILE A 98 -15.97 -10.04 -3.62
CA ILE A 98 -17.01 -11.07 -3.67
C ILE A 98 -18.41 -10.44 -3.58
N LEU A 99 -18.61 -9.50 -2.67
CA LEU A 99 -19.90 -8.80 -2.51
C LEU A 99 -20.28 -8.06 -3.79
N PHE A 100 -19.38 -7.25 -4.35
CA PHE A 100 -19.64 -6.49 -5.58
C PHE A 100 -19.83 -7.39 -6.80
N LEU A 101 -19.19 -8.56 -6.83
CA LEU A 101 -19.39 -9.54 -7.89
C LEU A 101 -20.80 -10.16 -7.83
N VAL A 102 -21.27 -10.53 -6.64
CA VAL A 102 -22.64 -11.05 -6.44
C VAL A 102 -23.69 -9.97 -6.75
N VAL A 103 -23.51 -8.77 -6.20
CA VAL A 103 -24.43 -7.64 -6.46
C VAL A 103 -24.43 -7.23 -7.93
N GLY A 104 -23.26 -7.30 -8.60
CA GLY A 104 -23.13 -7.02 -10.03
C GLY A 104 -23.92 -7.98 -10.93
N TYR A 105 -24.39 -9.11 -10.39
CA TYR A 105 -25.21 -10.08 -11.10
C TYR A 105 -26.72 -9.93 -10.85
N MET A 106 -27.14 -8.95 -10.04
CA MET A 106 -28.56 -8.76 -9.69
C MET A 106 -29.41 -8.13 -10.80
N TYR A 107 -28.80 -7.48 -11.80
CA TYR A 107 -29.53 -6.73 -12.82
C TYR A 107 -29.66 -7.52 -14.12
N ARG A 108 -30.87 -7.47 -14.70
CA ARG A 108 -31.17 -8.06 -15.99
C ARG A 108 -30.28 -7.54 -17.10
N THR A 109 -29.73 -8.46 -17.88
CA THR A 109 -28.98 -8.11 -19.09
C THR A 109 -29.61 -8.72 -20.34
N ASN A 110 -29.09 -8.36 -21.52
CA ASN A 110 -29.55 -8.89 -22.82
C ASN A 110 -29.37 -10.41 -22.99
N TRP A 111 -28.78 -11.08 -22.01
CA TRP A 111 -28.52 -12.52 -22.02
C TRP A 111 -29.63 -13.34 -21.36
N GLY A 112 -30.71 -12.67 -20.89
CA GLY A 112 -31.83 -13.30 -20.21
C GLY A 112 -31.47 -13.68 -18.77
N ASP A 113 -32.36 -13.41 -17.84
CA ASP A 113 -32.19 -13.87 -16.46
C ASP A 113 -32.86 -15.23 -16.32
N LEU A 114 -32.31 -16.07 -15.43
CA LEU A 114 -32.99 -17.26 -14.92
C LEU A 114 -34.13 -16.85 -13.96
N GLU A 115 -35.03 -15.98 -14.40
CA GLU A 115 -36.33 -15.81 -13.74
C GLU A 115 -37.25 -16.93 -14.22
N GLY A 116 -37.30 -18.01 -13.43
CA GLY A 116 -38.29 -19.09 -13.50
C GLY A 116 -38.99 -19.22 -12.16
#